data_AF-A0A948TBY6-F1
#
_entry.id   AF-A0A948TBY6-F1
#
_cell.length_a   1.000
_cell.length_b   1.000
_cell.length_c   1.000
_cell.angle_alpha   90.00
_cell.angle_beta   90.00
_cell.angle_gamma   90.00
#
_symmetry.space_group_name_H-M   'P 1'
#
loop_
_entity.id
_entity.type
_entity.pdbx_description
1 polymer ?
#
loop_
_entity_poly.entity_id
_entity_poly.type
_entity_poly.pdbx_seq_one_letter_code
_entity_poly.pdbx_strand_id
1 'polypeptide(L)'
;MPLPATIDIAKEYLFASVEEMREKNIPEIIQQRLLRLRDMYNYWLQYPRIREQEIVLELQKRYDIQKSAAYEDIRIIKYLLGDLNKSTKDYHRYRFIQRNEESYEMAKRMKDARAMAACDNYYAKYMQLDKEDAKDLGYDKIVIQPFQPSTDPTILGIRPIPNIRQRIADKIKQYMNEDIQDIRFEDADFNEDDIFNPKKVEEPEP
;
A
#
# COMPACT_ATOMS: atom_id res chain seq x y z
N MET A 1 25.70 -29.03 -1.63
CA MET A 1 24.31 -29.49 -1.44
C MET A 1 23.41 -28.26 -1.35
N PRO A 2 22.16 -28.31 -1.87
CA PRO A 2 21.41 -27.10 -2.14
C PRO A 2 20.87 -26.50 -0.84
N LEU A 3 21.46 -25.35 -0.45
CA LEU A 3 21.03 -24.44 0.61
C LEU A 3 19.73 -23.61 0.40
N PRO A 4 18.95 -23.67 -0.72
CA PRO A 4 17.73 -22.86 -0.87
C PRO A 4 16.59 -23.24 0.09
N ALA A 5 16.33 -24.53 0.32
CA ALA A 5 15.10 -24.97 1.00
C ALA A 5 14.99 -24.51 2.47
N THR A 6 16.12 -24.38 3.18
CA THR A 6 16.09 -23.96 4.59
C THR A 6 15.82 -22.46 4.73
N ILE A 7 16.24 -21.65 3.76
CA ILE A 7 16.04 -20.20 3.81
C ILE A 7 14.57 -19.86 3.63
N ASP A 8 13.91 -20.49 2.65
CA ASP A 8 12.49 -20.23 2.36
C ASP A 8 11.59 -20.64 3.53
N ILE A 9 11.86 -21.81 4.12
CA ILE A 9 11.18 -22.27 5.35
C ILE A 9 11.44 -21.30 6.52
N ALA A 10 12.68 -20.82 6.66
CA ALA A 10 13.01 -19.86 7.71
C ALA A 10 12.31 -18.53 7.49
N LYS A 11 12.08 -18.06 6.26
CA LYS A 11 11.31 -16.83 6.03
C LYS A 11 9.86 -16.94 6.50
N GLU A 12 9.22 -18.06 6.21
CA GLU A 12 7.81 -18.25 6.52
C GLU A 12 7.56 -18.57 8.00
N TYR A 13 8.44 -19.37 8.62
CA TYR A 13 8.16 -19.98 9.93
C TYR A 13 9.11 -19.56 11.05
N LEU A 14 10.01 -18.57 10.89
CA LEU A 14 10.97 -18.17 11.95
C LEU A 14 10.30 -17.89 13.31
N PHE A 15 9.14 -17.24 13.28
CA PHE A 15 8.40 -16.82 14.47
C PHE A 15 7.18 -17.70 14.78
N ALA A 16 6.94 -18.74 13.97
CA ALA A 16 5.85 -19.68 14.22
C ALA A 16 6.05 -20.43 15.55
N SER A 17 4.95 -20.89 16.13
CA SER A 17 4.99 -21.74 17.32
C SER A 17 5.40 -23.18 16.96
N VAL A 18 5.88 -23.95 17.94
CA VAL A 18 6.24 -25.36 17.73
C VAL A 18 5.02 -26.18 17.29
N GLU A 19 3.82 -25.79 17.74
CA GLU A 19 2.55 -26.43 17.38
C GLU A 19 2.21 -26.18 15.90
N GLU A 20 2.30 -24.93 15.45
CA GLU A 20 2.10 -24.55 14.05
C GLU A 20 3.10 -25.26 13.11
N MET A 21 4.36 -25.42 13.54
CA MET A 21 5.36 -26.15 12.77
C MET A 21 5.05 -27.65 12.65
N ARG A 22 4.46 -28.25 13.69
CA ARG A 22 4.03 -29.66 13.68
C ARG A 22 2.82 -29.88 12.79
N GLU A 23 1.84 -28.98 12.83
CA GLU A 23 0.66 -29.03 11.95
C GLU A 23 1.05 -28.95 10.46
N LYS A 24 2.12 -28.22 10.15
CA LYS A 24 2.66 -28.08 8.80
C LYS A 24 3.61 -29.22 8.38
N ASN A 25 3.74 -30.29 9.18
CA ASN A 25 4.62 -31.43 8.92
C ASN A 25 6.10 -31.06 8.70
N ILE A 26 6.61 -30.02 9.38
CA ILE A 26 8.04 -29.68 9.33
C ILE A 26 8.83 -30.72 10.12
N PRO A 27 9.91 -31.31 9.59
CA PRO A 27 10.75 -32.26 10.32
C PRO A 27 11.33 -31.69 11.62
N GLU A 28 11.40 -32.49 12.68
CA GLU A 28 11.86 -32.05 14.02
C GLU A 28 13.27 -31.46 14.03
N ILE A 29 14.18 -31.99 13.19
CA ILE A 29 15.54 -31.47 13.01
C ILE A 29 15.50 -30.02 12.48
N ILE A 30 14.57 -29.72 11.58
CA ILE A 30 14.40 -28.37 11.02
C ILE A 30 13.74 -27.46 12.07
N GLN A 31 12.79 -27.96 12.84
CA GLN A 31 12.18 -27.21 13.95
C GLN A 31 13.23 -26.76 14.97
N GLN A 32 14.11 -27.66 15.42
CA GLN A 32 15.19 -27.34 16.35
C GLN A 32 16.16 -26.31 15.76
N ARG A 33 16.47 -26.42 14.45
CA ARG A 33 17.28 -25.42 13.75
C ARG A 33 16.58 -24.06 13.71
N LEU A 34 15.28 -24.00 13.45
CA LEU A 34 14.50 -22.75 13.42
C LEU A 34 14.46 -22.07 14.79
N LEU A 35 14.27 -22.84 15.87
CA LEU A 35 14.32 -22.31 17.24
C LEU A 35 15.70 -21.71 17.56
N ARG A 36 16.77 -22.42 17.19
CA ARG A 36 18.14 -21.89 17.31
C ARG A 36 18.34 -20.60 16.51
N LEU A 37 17.88 -20.56 15.27
CA LEU A 37 17.95 -19.37 14.42
C LEU A 37 17.16 -18.20 15.03
N ARG A 38 15.97 -18.46 15.57
CA ARG A 38 15.11 -17.47 16.25
C ARG A 38 15.80 -16.89 17.49
N ASP A 39 16.38 -17.74 18.33
CA ASP A 39 17.09 -17.29 19.54
C ASP A 39 18.29 -16.41 19.20
N MET A 40 19.09 -16.79 18.21
CA MET A 40 20.25 -16.00 17.77
C MET A 40 19.86 -14.75 16.99
N TYR A 41 18.75 -14.79 16.26
CA TYR A 41 18.17 -13.61 15.63
C TYR A 41 17.79 -12.57 16.71
N ASN A 42 17.07 -12.98 17.75
CA ASN A 42 16.70 -12.11 18.86
C ASN A 42 17.92 -11.58 19.62
N TYR A 43 18.92 -12.44 19.84
CA TYR A 43 20.17 -12.06 20.48
C TYR A 43 20.93 -11.00 19.66
N TRP A 44 21.00 -11.14 18.34
CA TRP A 44 21.63 -10.14 17.47
C TRP A 44 20.83 -8.83 17.45
N LEU A 45 19.50 -8.90 17.49
CA LEU A 45 18.63 -7.71 17.61
C LEU A 45 18.88 -6.95 18.92
N GLN A 46 19.10 -7.68 20.02
CA GLN A 46 19.39 -7.13 21.34
C GLN A 46 20.79 -6.50 21.42
N TYR A 47 21.78 -7.09 20.73
CA TYR A 47 23.17 -6.61 20.71
C TYR A 47 23.70 -6.32 19.30
N PRO A 48 23.25 -5.25 18.59
CA PRO A 48 23.58 -5.05 17.17
C PRO A 48 25.06 -4.77 16.85
N ARG A 49 25.87 -4.45 17.87
CA ARG A 49 27.32 -4.19 17.72
C ARG A 49 28.18 -5.44 17.94
N ILE A 50 27.57 -6.55 18.32
CA ILE A 50 28.29 -7.79 18.56
C ILE A 50 28.98 -8.24 17.27
N ARG A 51 30.22 -8.72 17.38
CA ARG A 51 30.96 -9.20 16.20
C ARG A 51 30.43 -10.56 15.79
N GLU A 52 30.46 -10.86 14.50
CA GLU A 52 30.03 -12.16 13.98
C GLU A 52 30.78 -13.32 14.65
N GLN A 53 32.06 -13.13 14.96
CA GLN A 53 32.87 -14.11 15.68
C GLN A 53 32.33 -14.40 17.08
N GLU A 54 31.82 -13.40 17.77
CA GLU A 54 31.23 -13.56 19.11
C GLU A 54 29.87 -14.27 19.03
N ILE A 55 29.08 -14.01 17.98
CA ILE A 55 27.84 -14.77 17.71
C ILE A 55 28.14 -16.24 17.43
N VAL A 56 29.18 -16.54 16.64
CA VAL A 56 29.63 -17.92 16.40
C VAL A 56 29.95 -18.58 17.73
N LEU A 57 30.74 -17.93 18.59
CA LEU A 57 31.12 -18.49 19.89
C LEU A 57 29.90 -18.75 20.78
N GLU A 58 28.93 -17.83 20.82
CA GLU A 58 27.68 -18.02 21.55
C GLU A 58 26.83 -19.18 20.99
N LEU A 59 26.76 -19.31 19.67
CA LEU A 59 26.10 -20.44 18.99
C LEU A 59 26.72 -21.78 19.37
N GLN A 60 28.05 -21.86 19.34
CA GLN A 60 28.78 -23.06 19.73
C GLN A 60 28.58 -23.38 21.22
N LYS A 61 28.61 -22.37 22.09
CA LYS A 61 28.46 -22.54 23.53
C LYS A 61 27.06 -22.98 23.94
N ARG A 62 26.01 -22.47 23.30
CA ARG A 62 24.60 -22.75 23.68
C ARG A 62 24.05 -24.04 23.08
N TYR A 63 24.45 -24.40 21.86
CA TYR A 63 23.86 -25.52 21.12
C TYR A 63 24.85 -26.61 20.73
N ASP A 64 26.11 -26.51 21.18
CA ASP A 64 27.19 -27.48 20.92
C ASP A 64 27.35 -27.83 19.43
N ILE A 65 27.28 -26.81 18.57
CA ILE A 65 27.40 -27.00 17.12
C ILE A 65 28.82 -26.78 16.61
N GLN A 66 29.14 -27.42 15.49
CA GLN A 66 30.38 -27.19 14.78
C GLN A 66 30.45 -25.77 14.21
N LYS A 67 31.67 -25.24 14.13
CA LYS A 67 31.96 -23.89 13.62
C LYS A 67 31.41 -23.66 12.20
N SER A 68 31.48 -24.66 11.32
CA SER A 68 30.93 -24.61 9.96
C SER A 68 29.41 -24.38 9.95
N ALA A 69 28.67 -25.15 10.77
CA ALA A 69 27.22 -25.02 10.90
C ALA A 69 26.80 -23.66 11.48
N ALA A 70 27.57 -23.12 12.43
CA ALA A 70 27.34 -21.80 13.00
C ALA A 70 27.44 -20.69 11.94
N TYR A 71 28.43 -20.76 11.03
CA TYR A 71 28.55 -19.79 9.94
C TYR A 71 27.43 -19.90 8.91
N GLU A 72 26.94 -21.11 8.63
CA GLU A 72 25.75 -21.28 7.78
C GLU A 72 24.52 -20.62 8.41
N ASP A 73 24.29 -20.86 9.70
CA ASP A 73 23.17 -20.27 10.43
C ASP A 73 23.27 -18.74 10.47
N ILE A 74 24.46 -18.18 10.69
CA ILE A 74 24.70 -16.72 10.61
C ILE A 74 24.39 -16.18 9.21
N ARG A 75 24.71 -16.93 8.14
CA ARG A 75 24.39 -16.51 6.78
C ARG A 75 22.88 -16.43 6.56
N ILE A 76 22.12 -17.39 7.08
CA ILE A 76 20.65 -17.39 7.05
C ILE A 76 20.12 -16.21 7.87
N ILE A 77 20.61 -16.01 9.10
CA ILE A 77 20.18 -14.90 9.97
C ILE A 77 20.46 -13.54 9.32
N LYS A 78 21.64 -13.34 8.72
CA LYS A 78 21.97 -12.11 7.99
C LYS A 78 21.05 -11.86 6.81
N TYR A 79 20.67 -12.91 6.10
CA TYR A 79 19.74 -12.80 4.98
C TYR A 79 18.34 -12.41 5.47
N LEU A 80 17.87 -13.02 6.56
CA LEU A 80 16.59 -12.68 7.22
C LEU A 80 16.60 -11.25 7.79
N LEU A 81 17.71 -10.82 8.39
CA LEU A 81 17.95 -9.43 8.81
C LEU A 81 18.03 -8.49 7.60
N GLY A 82 18.59 -8.95 6.48
CA GLY A 82 18.76 -8.20 5.23
C GLY A 82 17.45 -7.88 4.52
N ASP A 83 16.51 -8.82 4.48
CA ASP A 83 15.13 -8.53 4.02
C ASP A 83 14.41 -7.59 4.99
N LEU A 84 14.72 -7.66 6.30
CA LEU A 84 14.26 -6.70 7.31
C LEU A 84 15.01 -5.35 7.27
N ASN A 85 16.15 -5.25 6.56
CA ASN A 85 16.94 -4.02 6.39
C ASN A 85 16.30 -3.03 5.40
N LYS A 86 15.07 -3.29 4.93
CA LYS A 86 14.08 -2.20 4.88
C LYS A 86 13.77 -1.78 6.31
N SER A 87 14.76 -1.20 6.98
CA SER A 87 14.66 -0.75 8.35
C SER A 87 13.44 0.16 8.41
N THR A 88 12.38 -0.37 9.00
CA THR A 88 11.13 0.35 9.09
C THR A 88 11.44 1.60 9.91
N LYS A 89 10.78 2.71 9.58
CA LYS A 89 10.93 3.95 10.35
C LYS A 89 10.79 3.69 11.86
N ASP A 90 9.97 2.71 12.23
CA ASP A 90 9.74 2.27 13.59
C ASP A 90 10.92 1.55 14.24
N TYR A 91 11.71 0.76 13.51
CA TYR A 91 12.96 0.18 14.05
C TYR A 91 13.98 1.27 14.39
N HIS A 92 14.13 2.27 13.51
CA HIS A 92 14.99 3.42 13.80
C HIS A 92 14.48 4.25 14.99
N ARG A 93 13.17 4.42 15.14
CA ARG A 93 12.56 5.05 16.32
C ARG A 93 12.89 4.27 17.58
N TYR A 94 12.64 2.97 17.60
CA TYR A 94 12.96 2.11 18.74
C TYR A 94 14.44 2.21 19.14
N ARG A 95 15.35 2.07 18.16
CA ARG A 95 16.80 2.18 18.40
C ARG A 95 17.21 3.55 18.89
N PHE A 96 16.55 4.61 18.44
CA PHE A 96 16.78 5.97 18.93
C PHE A 96 16.34 6.12 20.39
N ILE A 97 15.15 5.62 20.75
CA ILE A 97 14.62 5.65 22.13
C ILE A 97 15.61 5.02 23.10
N GLN A 98 16.06 3.79 22.80
CA GLN A 98 17.03 3.06 23.63
C GLN A 98 18.33 3.85 23.84
N ARG A 99 18.88 4.43 22.77
CA ARG A 99 20.10 5.25 22.87
C ARG A 99 19.89 6.55 23.64
N ASN A 100 18.70 7.15 23.52
CA ASN A 100 18.36 8.38 24.22
C ASN A 100 18.20 8.14 25.72
N GLU A 101 17.60 7.02 26.13
CA GLU A 101 17.51 6.58 27.53
C GLU A 101 18.89 6.36 28.15
N GLU A 102 19.78 5.63 27.47
CA GLU A 102 21.18 5.46 27.92
C GLU A 102 21.91 6.80 28.08
N SER A 103 21.71 7.72 27.13
CA SER A 103 22.32 9.06 27.15
C SER A 103 21.76 9.90 28.29
N TYR A 104 20.45 9.81 28.54
CA TYR A 104 19.78 10.48 29.65
C TYR A 104 20.26 9.95 31.00
N GLU A 105 20.44 8.63 31.15
CA GLU A 105 21.03 8.03 32.35
C GLU A 105 22.46 8.52 32.59
N MET A 106 23.28 8.60 31.55
CA MET A 106 24.64 9.12 31.63
C MET A 106 24.65 10.59 32.06
N ALA A 107 23.79 11.42 31.45
CA ALA A 107 23.63 12.83 31.82
C ALA A 107 23.14 12.99 33.27
N LYS A 108 22.22 12.14 33.72
CA LYS A 108 21.73 12.10 35.10
C LYS A 108 22.85 11.75 36.09
N ARG A 109 23.72 10.78 35.75
CA ARG A 109 24.90 10.43 36.56
C ARG A 109 25.90 11.59 36.64
N MET A 110 26.08 12.32 35.54
CA MET A 110 26.94 13.51 35.47
C MET A 110 26.29 14.78 36.06
N LYS A 111 25.00 14.72 36.43
CA LYS A 111 24.18 15.86 36.89
C LYS A 111 24.15 17.04 35.90
N ASP A 112 24.27 16.75 34.60
CA ASP A 112 24.21 17.77 33.55
C ASP A 112 22.75 17.97 33.10
N ALA A 113 22.11 18.99 33.68
CA ALA A 113 20.73 19.34 33.37
C ALA A 113 20.54 19.81 31.91
N ARG A 114 21.55 20.39 31.26
CA ARG A 114 21.44 20.81 29.85
C ARG A 114 21.43 19.61 28.92
N ALA A 115 22.29 18.62 29.18
CA ALA A 115 22.32 17.39 28.41
C ALA A 115 21.01 16.60 28.55
N MET A 116 20.43 16.55 29.77
CA MET A 116 19.11 15.94 30.00
C MET A 116 18.01 16.63 29.20
N ALA A 117 17.93 17.96 29.27
CA ALA A 117 16.93 18.73 28.51
C ALA A 117 17.10 18.58 26.98
N ALA A 118 18.33 18.45 26.49
CA ALA A 118 18.59 18.18 25.08
C ALA A 118 18.09 16.79 24.66
N CYS A 119 18.33 15.75 25.45
CA CYS A 119 17.78 14.40 25.22
C CYS A 119 16.25 14.41 25.14
N ASP A 120 15.58 15.13 26.03
CA ASP A 120 14.11 15.24 26.04
C ASP A 120 13.59 16.00 24.81
N ASN A 121 14.29 17.06 24.38
CA ASN A 121 13.93 17.82 23.18
C ASN A 121 14.05 16.97 21.92
N TYR A 122 15.15 16.23 21.76
CA TYR A 122 15.31 15.31 20.63
C TYR A 122 14.28 14.19 20.67
N TYR A 123 13.97 13.66 21.85
CA TYR A 123 12.91 12.67 22.02
C TYR A 123 11.56 13.19 21.51
N ALA A 124 11.14 14.35 21.99
CA ALA A 124 9.88 14.96 21.57
C ALA A 124 9.82 15.19 20.05
N LYS A 125 10.89 15.75 19.47
CA LYS A 125 10.96 16.09 18.04
C LYS A 125 10.92 14.87 17.12
N TYR A 126 11.67 13.81 17.44
CA TYR A 126 11.77 12.64 16.56
C TYR A 126 10.57 11.70 16.71
N MET A 127 9.93 11.67 17.88
CA MET A 127 8.65 10.99 18.08
C MET A 127 7.46 11.81 17.59
N GLN A 128 7.67 13.05 17.18
CA GLN A 128 6.63 13.97 16.68
C GLN A 128 5.58 14.29 17.73
N LEU A 129 5.95 14.28 19.02
CA LEU A 129 5.08 14.70 20.12
C LEU A 129 4.75 16.20 20.03
N ASP A 130 5.53 16.96 19.26
CA ASP A 130 5.27 18.37 18.93
C ASP A 130 4.20 18.55 17.86
N LYS A 131 3.78 17.48 17.18
CA LYS A 131 2.78 17.51 16.12
C LYS A 131 1.45 16.96 16.61
N GLU A 132 0.37 17.42 15.99
CA GLU A 132 -0.94 16.80 16.19
C GLU A 132 -0.93 15.35 15.70
N ASP A 133 -1.57 14.47 16.48
CA ASP A 133 -1.75 13.08 16.09
C ASP A 133 -2.49 12.99 14.77
N ALA A 134 -2.08 12.05 13.91
CA ALA A 134 -2.79 11.78 12.68
C ALA A 134 -4.23 11.37 13.01
N LYS A 135 -5.18 12.25 12.70
CA LYS A 135 -6.60 11.97 12.90
C LYS A 135 -6.98 10.78 12.03
N ASP A 136 -7.43 9.71 12.67
CA ASP A 136 -8.02 8.59 11.96
C ASP A 136 -9.30 9.08 11.26
N LEU A 137 -9.21 9.22 9.94
CA LEU A 137 -10.32 9.63 9.08
C LEU A 137 -11.29 8.47 8.78
N GLY A 138 -10.98 7.26 9.27
CA GLY A 138 -11.85 6.10 9.15
C GLY A 138 -12.08 5.67 7.71
N TYR A 139 -11.09 5.87 6.83
CA TYR A 139 -11.20 5.52 5.41
C TYR A 139 -11.52 4.04 5.20
N ASP A 140 -11.09 3.16 6.11
CA ASP A 140 -11.42 1.73 6.11
C ASP A 140 -12.93 1.45 6.26
N LYS A 141 -13.69 2.43 6.78
CA LYS A 141 -15.15 2.35 6.93
C LYS A 141 -15.89 2.83 5.68
N ILE A 142 -15.19 3.34 4.67
CA ILE A 142 -15.82 3.76 3.42
C ILE A 142 -16.19 2.52 2.63
N VAL A 143 -17.47 2.17 2.68
CA VAL A 143 -18.04 1.10 1.87
C VAL A 143 -18.23 1.63 0.44
N ILE A 144 -17.77 0.85 -0.54
CA ILE A 144 -18.04 1.14 -1.96
C ILE A 144 -19.55 1.05 -2.17
N GLN A 145 -20.16 2.12 -2.68
CA GLN A 145 -21.59 2.12 -2.98
C GLN A 145 -21.84 1.17 -4.17
N PRO A 146 -22.71 0.16 -4.03
CA PRO A 146 -22.98 -0.82 -5.09
C PRO A 146 -23.97 -0.26 -6.11
N PHE A 147 -23.63 0.82 -6.79
CA PHE A 147 -24.45 1.33 -7.88
C PHE A 147 -24.45 0.34 -9.04
N GLN A 148 -25.60 -0.25 -9.32
CA GLN A 148 -25.82 -1.02 -10.55
C GLN A 148 -26.71 -0.21 -11.49
N PRO A 149 -26.26 0.10 -12.72
CA PRO A 149 -27.15 0.65 -13.72
C PRO A 149 -28.22 -0.39 -14.04
N SER A 150 -29.47 -0.05 -13.75
CA SER A 150 -30.63 -0.88 -14.07
C SER A 150 -31.54 -0.15 -15.05
N THR A 151 -32.10 -0.90 -15.99
CA THR A 151 -33.08 -0.40 -16.98
C THR A 151 -34.51 -0.47 -16.44
N ASP A 152 -34.73 -1.01 -15.24
CA ASP A 152 -36.05 -1.12 -14.64
C ASP A 152 -36.52 0.22 -14.06
N PRO A 153 -37.55 0.87 -14.64
CA PRO A 153 -38.08 2.13 -14.15
C PRO A 153 -38.82 2.00 -12.81
N THR A 154 -39.15 0.77 -12.37
CA THR A 154 -39.80 0.49 -11.09
C THR A 154 -38.92 0.88 -9.91
N ILE A 155 -37.59 0.83 -10.08
CA ILE A 155 -36.60 1.28 -9.07
C ILE A 155 -36.76 2.78 -8.77
N LEU A 156 -37.25 3.56 -9.74
CA LEU A 156 -37.57 4.98 -9.59
C LEU A 156 -39.04 5.24 -9.21
N GLY A 157 -39.83 4.19 -8.95
CA GLY A 157 -41.27 4.28 -8.65
C GLY A 157 -42.16 4.54 -9.86
N ILE A 158 -41.64 4.40 -11.09
CA ILE A 158 -42.40 4.64 -12.32
C ILE A 158 -43.03 3.32 -12.79
N ARG A 159 -44.32 3.35 -13.15
CA ARG A 159 -45.02 2.16 -13.66
C ARG A 159 -44.44 1.75 -15.03
N PRO A 160 -44.07 0.48 -15.23
CA PRO A 160 -43.50 0.02 -16.49
C PRO A 160 -44.53 0.08 -17.62
N ILE A 161 -44.11 0.55 -18.80
CA ILE A 161 -44.92 0.52 -20.01
C ILE A 161 -44.85 -0.90 -20.59
N PRO A 162 -45.99 -1.59 -20.80
CA PRO A 162 -45.99 -2.91 -21.42
C PRO A 162 -45.43 -2.84 -22.86
N ASN A 163 -44.65 -3.85 -23.25
CA ASN A 163 -44.03 -3.99 -24.58
C ASN A 163 -43.20 -2.77 -25.04
N ILE A 164 -42.33 -2.25 -24.17
CA ILE A 164 -41.57 -1.03 -24.43
C ILE A 164 -40.73 -1.07 -25.71
N ARG A 165 -40.13 -2.23 -26.05
CA ARG A 165 -39.33 -2.39 -27.27
C ARG A 165 -40.17 -2.27 -28.55
N GLN A 166 -41.38 -2.81 -28.55
CA GLN A 166 -42.31 -2.69 -29.68
C GLN A 166 -42.74 -1.24 -29.84
N ARG A 167 -43.11 -0.57 -28.74
CA ARG A 167 -43.45 0.86 -28.78
C ARG A 167 -42.32 1.75 -29.28
N ILE A 168 -41.08 1.44 -28.89
CA ILE A 168 -39.90 2.15 -29.39
C ILE A 168 -39.76 1.92 -30.91
N ALA A 169 -39.86 0.68 -31.37
CA ALA A 169 -39.78 0.36 -32.80
C ALA A 169 -40.91 1.00 -33.62
N ASP A 170 -42.14 0.99 -33.11
CA ASP A 170 -43.30 1.61 -33.74
C ASP A 170 -43.13 3.13 -33.83
N LYS A 171 -42.60 3.75 -32.77
CA LYS A 171 -42.29 5.19 -32.76
C LYS A 171 -41.15 5.54 -33.70
N ILE A 172 -40.06 4.79 -33.68
CA ILE A 172 -38.96 4.96 -34.63
C ILE A 172 -39.50 4.86 -36.05
N LYS A 173 -40.29 3.84 -36.36
CA LYS A 173 -40.91 3.67 -37.68
C LYS A 173 -41.87 4.81 -38.04
N GLN A 174 -42.68 5.29 -37.10
CA GLN A 174 -43.57 6.45 -37.30
C GLN A 174 -42.81 7.73 -37.64
N TYR A 175 -41.63 7.93 -37.04
CA TYR A 175 -40.76 9.09 -37.21
C TYR A 175 -39.57 8.82 -38.12
N MET A 176 -39.53 7.69 -38.83
CA MET A 176 -38.52 7.33 -39.84
C MET A 176 -39.26 7.02 -41.13
N ASN A 177 -40.06 7.99 -41.59
CA ASN A 177 -40.70 7.95 -42.90
C ASN A 177 -39.71 8.45 -43.96
N GLU A 178 -39.91 8.05 -45.22
CA GLU A 178 -39.07 8.43 -46.37
C GLU A 178 -38.99 9.95 -46.63
N ASP A 179 -39.89 10.74 -46.02
CA ASP A 179 -39.92 12.20 -46.10
C ASP A 179 -38.83 12.89 -45.24
N ILE A 180 -38.09 12.15 -44.42
CA ILE A 180 -37.05 12.70 -43.55
C ILE A 180 -35.72 12.59 -44.28
N GLN A 181 -35.30 13.72 -44.86
CA GLN A 181 -33.98 13.87 -45.44
C GLN A 181 -33.03 14.36 -44.35
N ASP A 182 -31.96 13.60 -44.10
CA ASP A 182 -30.82 14.08 -43.31
C ASP A 182 -30.11 15.18 -44.09
N ILE A 183 -30.50 16.44 -43.83
CA ILE A 183 -29.85 17.61 -44.41
C ILE A 183 -28.54 17.83 -43.65
N ARG A 184 -27.41 17.85 -44.36
CA ARG A 184 -26.15 18.30 -43.78
C ARG A 184 -26.26 19.80 -43.53
N PHE A 185 -25.78 20.24 -42.37
CA PHE A 185 -25.70 21.66 -42.04
C PHE A 185 -25.03 22.42 -43.19
N GLU A 186 -25.80 23.30 -43.84
CA GLU A 186 -25.31 24.28 -44.79
C GLU A 186 -25.32 25.64 -44.08
N ASP A 187 -24.18 26.34 -44.13
CA ASP A 187 -24.13 27.74 -43.71
C ASP A 187 -25.12 28.53 -44.57
N ALA A 188 -25.97 29.33 -43.94
CA ALA A 188 -26.89 30.17 -44.68
C ALA A 188 -26.07 31.21 -45.45
N ASP A 189 -26.02 31.09 -46.77
CA ASP A 189 -25.51 32.14 -47.66
C ASP A 189 -26.48 33.33 -47.58
N PHE A 190 -26.29 34.15 -46.56
CA PHE A 190 -27.08 35.34 -46.31
C PHE A 190 -26.63 36.43 -47.30
N ASN A 191 -27.19 36.40 -48.51
CA ASN A 191 -26.90 37.40 -49.53
C ASN A 191 -27.83 38.61 -49.32
N GLU A 192 -27.40 39.59 -48.51
CA GLU A 192 -28.17 40.79 -48.16
C GLU A 192 -28.71 41.54 -49.39
N ASP A 193 -27.98 41.50 -50.51
CA ASP A 193 -28.32 42.23 -51.73
C ASP A 193 -29.58 41.70 -52.43
N ASP A 194 -29.93 40.42 -52.29
CA ASP A 194 -31.10 39.84 -52.97
C ASP A 194 -32.43 40.18 -52.27
N ILE A 195 -32.39 40.49 -50.98
CA ILE A 195 -33.59 40.76 -50.16
C ILE A 195 -33.89 42.26 -50.10
N PHE A 196 -32.85 43.11 -50.14
CA PHE A 196 -32.98 44.56 -49.92
C PHE A 196 -32.85 45.41 -51.19
N ASN A 197 -32.63 44.84 -52.37
CA ASN A 197 -32.54 45.61 -53.61
C ASN A 197 -33.93 45.93 -54.19
N PRO A 198 -34.40 47.19 -54.18
CA PRO A 198 -35.64 47.55 -54.84
C PRO A 198 -35.47 47.38 -56.35
N LYS A 199 -36.37 46.60 -57.00
CA LYS A 199 -36.37 46.40 -58.45
C LYS A 199 -36.18 47.74 -59.17
N LYS A 200 -35.08 47.89 -59.92
CA LYS A 200 -34.88 49.04 -60.81
C LYS A 200 -36.02 49.02 -61.82
N VAL A 201 -36.86 50.05 -61.77
CA VAL A 201 -37.83 50.35 -62.82
C VAL A 201 -37.02 50.72 -64.05
N GLU A 202 -37.14 49.94 -65.13
CA GLU A 202 -36.56 50.29 -66.43
C GLU A 202 -37.23 51.58 -66.91
N GLU A 203 -36.44 52.64 -67.09
CA GLU A 203 -36.90 53.87 -67.75
C GLU A 203 -37.08 53.58 -69.24
N PRO A 204 -38.20 53.98 -69.87
CA PRO A 204 -38.39 53.77 -71.30
C PRO A 204 -37.41 54.67 -72.09
N GLU A 205 -36.72 54.07 -73.06
CA GLU A 205 -35.80 54.77 -73.97
C GLU A 205 -36.51 55.90 -74.76
N PRO A 206 -35.80 56.99 -75.10
CA PRO A 206 -36.36 58.23 -75.66
C PRO A 206 -36.89 58.13 -77.10
#